data_AF-A0A4Q3FGN4-F1
#
_entry.id   AF-A0A4Q3FGN4-F1
#
_cell.length_a   1.000
_cell.length_b   1.000
_cell.length_c   1.000
_cell.angle_alpha   90.00
_cell.angle_beta   90.00
_cell.angle_gamma   90.00
#
_symmetry.space_group_name_H-M   'P 1'
#
loop_
_entity.id
_entity.type
_entity.pdbx_description
1 polymer ?
#
loop_
_entity_poly.entity_id
_entity_poly.type
_entity_poly.pdbx_seq_one_letter_code
_entity_poly.pdbx_strand_id
1 'polypeptide(L)'
;MVCFGAACKKDSGSSTGTTPVVTTPTTGTPTVTPPTDPATANTIGFFMDNWLPKTFTAPAYVDVAKTTTASTVTVTADYSATLTKVSKYLFGNNANPYMTQMVTEPVLIDQITKLSPNIIRFPGGNISSIFFWNAAVNQPPATAPAKLLYEG
;
A
#
# COMPACT_ATOMS: atom_id res chain seq x y z
N MET A 1 26.97 -14.27 -48.00
CA MET A 1 26.65 -12.92 -48.51
C MET A 1 25.37 -12.45 -47.85
N VAL A 2 25.33 -11.17 -47.53
CA VAL A 2 24.44 -10.47 -46.59
C VAL A 2 23.11 -10.02 -47.25
N CYS A 3 22.07 -9.89 -46.41
CA CYS A 3 20.85 -9.05 -46.46
C CYS A 3 19.64 -9.35 -47.37
N PHE A 4 18.49 -9.48 -46.67
CA PHE A 4 17.19 -8.78 -46.78
C PHE A 4 16.62 -8.40 -48.16
N GLY A 5 15.38 -8.86 -48.41
CA GLY A 5 14.53 -8.40 -49.51
C GLY A 5 13.11 -8.07 -49.00
N ALA A 6 12.68 -6.85 -49.33
CA ALA A 6 11.51 -6.12 -48.85
C ALA A 6 10.13 -6.78 -49.11
N ALA A 7 9.18 -6.41 -48.25
CA ALA A 7 7.75 -6.52 -48.49
C ALA A 7 7.26 -5.49 -49.52
N CYS A 8 6.19 -5.84 -50.25
CA CYS A 8 5.19 -4.89 -50.76
C CYS A 8 3.99 -5.66 -51.33
N LYS A 9 2.76 -5.35 -50.86
CA LYS A 9 1.70 -4.81 -51.73
C LYS A 9 0.48 -4.33 -50.93
N LYS A 10 0.01 -3.11 -51.22
CA LYS A 10 -1.43 -2.77 -51.14
C LYS A 10 -1.80 -1.83 -52.28
N ASP A 11 -2.98 -2.09 -52.84
CA ASP A 11 -3.43 -1.72 -54.17
C ASP A 11 -3.82 -0.24 -54.39
N SER A 12 -3.93 0.03 -55.69
CA SER A 12 -4.15 1.25 -56.46
C SER A 12 -5.51 1.93 -56.33
N GLY A 13 -5.52 3.27 -56.38
CA GLY A 13 -6.73 4.07 -56.66
C GLY A 13 -6.59 5.60 -56.53
N SER A 14 -6.06 6.22 -57.59
CA SER A 14 -6.14 7.62 -58.09
C SER A 14 -6.30 8.87 -57.20
N SER A 15 -5.31 9.75 -57.39
CA SER A 15 -5.18 11.22 -57.23
C SER A 15 -6.40 12.14 -57.02
N THR A 16 -6.26 13.07 -56.07
CA THR A 16 -6.21 14.52 -56.35
C THR A 16 -5.57 15.26 -55.17
N GLY A 17 -4.66 16.18 -55.47
CA GLY A 17 -3.74 16.77 -54.50
C GLY A 17 -4.38 17.80 -53.58
N THR A 18 -4.15 17.61 -52.28
CA THR A 18 -3.80 18.66 -51.32
C THR A 18 -2.93 17.97 -50.27
N THR A 19 -1.72 18.46 -50.04
CA THR A 19 -0.74 17.86 -49.11
C THR A 19 -1.35 17.78 -47.70
N PRO A 20 -1.62 16.58 -47.13
CA PRO A 20 -1.93 16.48 -45.71
C PRO A 20 -0.59 16.60 -44.97
N VAL A 21 -0.49 17.58 -44.09
CA VAL A 21 0.55 17.58 -43.05
C VAL A 21 0.36 16.28 -42.27
N VAL A 22 1.25 15.31 -42.51
CA VAL A 22 1.35 14.11 -41.70
C VAL A 22 1.87 14.59 -40.35
N THR A 23 0.96 14.78 -39.40
CA THR A 23 1.33 14.78 -37.99
C THR A 23 1.79 13.37 -37.68
N THR A 24 3.10 13.16 -37.75
CA THR A 24 3.79 12.01 -37.17
C THR A 24 3.23 11.81 -35.75
N PRO A 25 2.73 10.62 -35.38
CA PRO A 25 2.44 10.33 -33.99
C PRO A 25 3.74 10.54 -33.24
N THR A 26 3.80 11.58 -32.41
CA THR A 26 4.94 11.83 -31.56
C THR A 26 5.11 10.59 -30.71
N THR A 27 6.20 9.84 -30.92
CA THR A 27 6.73 8.89 -29.94
C THR A 27 7.22 9.73 -28.77
N GLY A 28 6.28 10.31 -28.02
CA GLY A 28 6.58 10.99 -26.78
C GLY A 28 6.99 9.92 -25.79
N THR A 29 8.22 9.97 -25.31
CA THR A 29 8.60 9.30 -24.08
C THR A 29 7.54 9.68 -23.03
N PRO A 30 6.77 8.72 -22.47
CA PRO A 30 5.78 9.06 -21.48
C PRO A 30 6.49 9.81 -20.34
N THR A 31 6.09 11.05 -20.09
CA THR A 31 6.63 11.82 -18.98
C THR A 31 6.17 11.16 -17.70
N VAL A 32 7.05 10.39 -17.07
CA VAL A 32 6.79 9.78 -15.76
C VAL A 32 6.81 10.91 -14.74
N THR A 33 5.62 11.32 -14.30
CA THR A 33 5.49 12.32 -13.24
C THR A 33 5.71 11.60 -11.90
N PRO A 34 6.69 12.01 -11.08
CA PRO A 34 6.90 11.42 -9.76
C PRO A 34 5.65 11.62 -8.87
N PRO A 35 5.37 10.68 -7.95
CA PRO A 35 4.32 10.87 -6.95
C PRO A 35 4.59 12.09 -6.07
N THR A 36 3.56 12.86 -5.78
CA THR A 36 3.64 13.96 -4.79
C THR A 36 3.75 13.37 -3.39
N ASP A 37 4.60 13.94 -2.52
CA ASP A 37 4.68 13.52 -1.10
C ASP A 37 3.68 14.31 -0.25
N PRO A 38 2.63 13.69 0.32
CA PRO A 38 1.66 14.42 1.13
C PRO A 38 2.21 14.71 2.53
N ALA A 39 1.77 15.83 3.10
CA ALA A 39 2.04 16.15 4.49
C ALA A 39 1.43 15.10 5.43
N THR A 40 2.14 14.76 6.50
CA THR A 40 1.64 13.89 7.55
C THR A 40 0.51 14.59 8.31
N ALA A 41 -0.60 13.88 8.57
CA ALA A 41 -1.70 14.44 9.34
C ALA A 41 -1.27 14.74 10.78
N ASN A 42 -1.52 15.96 11.27
CA ASN A 42 -1.12 16.40 12.61
C ASN A 42 -1.68 15.54 13.77
N THR A 43 -2.76 14.79 13.51
CA THR A 43 -3.43 13.93 14.51
C THR A 43 -2.84 12.54 14.63
N ILE A 44 -1.96 12.11 13.73
CA ILE A 44 -1.46 10.72 13.68
C ILE A 44 -0.46 10.41 14.81
N GLY A 45 0.20 11.44 15.37
CA GLY A 45 1.16 11.31 16.46
C GLY A 45 2.28 10.29 16.18
N PHE A 46 2.70 9.59 17.23
CA PHE A 46 3.82 8.64 17.19
C PHE A 46 3.57 7.42 16.31
N PHE A 47 2.35 7.19 15.84
CA PHE A 47 2.07 6.09 14.91
C PHE A 47 2.74 6.28 13.54
N MET A 48 3.38 7.43 13.30
CA MET A 48 4.10 7.72 12.06
C MET A 48 5.62 7.82 12.19
N ASP A 49 6.17 7.79 13.41
CA ASP A 49 7.60 8.01 13.69
C ASP A 49 8.52 6.98 12.99
N ASN A 50 7.98 5.80 12.68
CA ASN A 50 8.70 4.68 12.05
C ASN A 50 8.06 4.26 10.72
N TRP A 51 7.41 5.19 10.03
CA TRP A 51 6.91 4.93 8.69
C TRP A 51 8.06 4.66 7.73
N LEU A 52 7.90 3.62 6.90
CA LEU A 52 8.85 3.27 5.86
C LEU A 52 8.08 3.06 4.55
N PRO A 53 8.65 3.48 3.40
CA PRO A 53 8.05 3.18 2.12
C PRO A 53 8.02 1.67 1.89
N LYS A 54 6.92 1.16 1.33
CA LYS A 54 6.85 -0.22 0.87
C LYS A 54 7.37 -0.31 -0.55
N THR A 55 8.20 -1.31 -0.81
CA THR A 55 8.60 -1.67 -2.17
C THR A 55 7.63 -2.70 -2.74
N PHE A 56 7.44 -2.67 -4.06
CA PHE A 56 6.63 -3.64 -4.77
C PHE A 56 7.47 -4.24 -5.89
N THR A 57 7.46 -5.57 -5.96
CA THR A 57 8.00 -6.31 -7.09
C THR A 57 6.82 -6.92 -7.83
N ALA A 58 6.66 -6.59 -9.11
CA ALA A 58 5.62 -7.17 -9.92
C ALA A 58 5.79 -8.71 -9.98
N PRO A 59 4.71 -9.49 -9.79
CA PRO A 59 4.79 -10.94 -9.94
C PRO A 59 5.03 -11.31 -11.41
N ALA A 60 5.50 -12.53 -11.64
CA ALA A 60 5.57 -13.08 -12.99
C ALA A 60 4.17 -13.08 -13.63
N TYR A 61 4.09 -12.69 -14.89
CA TYR A 61 2.85 -12.66 -15.66
C TYR A 61 3.07 -13.24 -17.05
N VAL A 62 1.97 -13.66 -17.68
CA VAL A 62 1.92 -14.07 -19.08
C VAL A 62 0.97 -13.13 -19.82
N ASP A 63 1.39 -12.63 -20.97
CA ASP A 63 0.53 -11.80 -21.80
C ASP A 63 -0.58 -12.67 -22.42
N VAL A 64 -1.81 -12.15 -22.41
CA VAL A 64 -2.97 -12.80 -23.00
C VAL A 64 -3.65 -11.82 -23.94
N ALA A 65 -4.22 -12.31 -25.04
CA ALA A 65 -4.98 -11.48 -25.97
C ALA A 65 -6.15 -10.79 -25.23
N LYS A 66 -6.33 -9.49 -25.48
CA LYS A 66 -7.43 -8.71 -24.91
C LYS A 66 -8.77 -9.21 -25.44
N THR A 67 -9.82 -9.11 -24.62
CA THR A 67 -11.19 -9.44 -25.03
C THR A 67 -11.70 -8.47 -26.10
N THR A 68 -12.53 -8.93 -27.02
CA THR A 68 -13.18 -8.09 -28.04
C THR A 68 -14.48 -7.43 -27.55
N THR A 69 -15.07 -7.93 -26.46
CA THR A 69 -16.25 -7.33 -25.83
C THR A 69 -15.92 -5.97 -25.28
N ALA A 70 -16.80 -4.99 -25.51
CA ALA A 70 -16.67 -3.67 -24.93
C ALA A 70 -16.68 -3.73 -23.39
N SER A 71 -15.80 -2.96 -22.77
CA SER A 71 -15.80 -2.78 -21.32
C SER A 71 -17.09 -2.08 -20.88
N THR A 72 -17.69 -2.56 -19.79
CA THR A 72 -18.77 -1.86 -19.08
C THR A 72 -18.28 -1.00 -17.93
N VAL A 73 -17.02 -1.19 -17.50
CA VAL A 73 -16.42 -0.48 -16.37
C VAL A 73 -14.96 -0.17 -16.67
N THR A 74 -14.60 1.10 -16.58
CA THR A 74 -13.21 1.55 -16.74
C THR A 74 -12.68 2.02 -15.40
N VAL A 75 -11.60 1.39 -14.93
CA VAL A 75 -10.84 1.83 -13.76
C VAL A 75 -9.62 2.59 -14.23
N THR A 76 -9.43 3.79 -13.73
CA THR A 76 -8.23 4.61 -13.97
C THR A 76 -7.51 4.84 -12.65
N ALA A 77 -6.18 4.86 -12.68
CA ALA A 77 -5.35 5.13 -11.52
C ALA A 77 -4.32 6.20 -11.88
N ASP A 78 -4.28 7.28 -11.10
CA ASP A 78 -3.26 8.32 -11.19
C ASP A 78 -2.25 8.13 -10.06
N TYR A 79 -1.07 7.61 -10.42
CA TYR A 79 0.01 7.37 -9.46
C TYR A 79 0.79 8.64 -9.09
N SER A 80 0.52 9.78 -9.74
CA SER A 80 1.18 11.06 -9.40
C SER A 80 0.51 11.75 -8.19
N ALA A 81 -0.75 11.41 -7.92
CA ALA A 81 -1.59 12.02 -6.88
C ALA A 81 -1.67 11.15 -5.61
N THR A 82 -0.60 11.10 -4.82
CA THR A 82 -0.61 10.41 -3.52
C THR A 82 -1.57 11.10 -2.54
N LEU A 83 -2.53 10.36 -1.98
CA LEU A 83 -3.51 10.92 -1.03
C LEU A 83 -2.97 11.03 0.40
N THR A 84 -2.35 9.96 0.92
CA THR A 84 -1.86 9.91 2.30
C THR A 84 -0.83 8.81 2.47
N LYS A 85 -0.04 8.91 3.54
CA LYS A 85 0.87 7.85 4.00
C LYS A 85 0.11 6.92 4.96
N VAL A 86 0.30 5.62 4.80
CA VAL A 86 -0.36 4.60 5.63
C VAL A 86 0.59 4.12 6.72
N SER A 87 0.21 4.28 7.99
CA SER A 87 0.99 3.76 9.12
C SER A 87 1.08 2.23 9.09
N LYS A 88 2.23 1.67 9.48
CA LYS A 88 2.38 0.23 9.69
C LYS A 88 1.45 -0.32 10.78
N TYR A 89 0.99 0.55 11.66
CA TYR A 89 0.09 0.25 12.78
C TYR A 89 -1.40 0.32 12.42
N LEU A 90 -1.74 0.40 11.12
CA LEU A 90 -3.13 0.44 10.66
C LEU A 90 -3.92 -0.83 11.05
N PHE A 91 -3.27 -2.00 10.95
CA PHE A 91 -3.88 -3.27 11.31
C PHE A 91 -3.46 -3.67 12.72
N GLY A 92 -4.44 -4.13 13.49
CA GLY A 92 -4.27 -4.54 14.87
C GLY A 92 -5.30 -5.59 15.30
N ASN A 93 -4.95 -6.34 16.34
CA ASN A 93 -5.84 -7.31 16.96
C ASN A 93 -6.13 -6.93 18.41
N ASN A 94 -7.33 -7.27 18.88
CA ASN A 94 -7.68 -7.16 20.28
C ASN A 94 -7.29 -8.45 21.00
N ALA A 95 -6.73 -8.31 22.20
CA ALA A 95 -6.54 -9.40 23.14
C ALA A 95 -7.50 -9.20 24.33
N ASN A 96 -7.99 -10.30 24.89
CA ASN A 96 -8.99 -10.34 25.94
C ASN A 96 -8.43 -11.13 27.13
N PRO A 97 -8.56 -10.64 28.39
CA PRO A 97 -8.06 -11.34 29.57
C PRO A 97 -8.72 -12.71 29.82
N TYR A 98 -9.89 -13.01 29.23
CA TYR A 98 -10.54 -14.32 29.33
C TYR A 98 -9.87 -15.42 28.48
N MET A 99 -8.95 -15.07 27.58
CA MET A 99 -8.26 -16.04 26.71
C MET A 99 -7.07 -16.73 27.38
N THR A 100 -6.90 -16.57 28.70
CA THR A 100 -5.75 -17.06 29.48
C THR A 100 -4.39 -16.64 28.86
N GLN A 101 -3.31 -17.37 29.14
CA GLN A 101 -1.97 -17.00 28.69
C GLN A 101 -1.76 -17.40 27.22
N MET A 102 -1.82 -16.43 26.31
CA MET A 102 -1.63 -16.68 24.87
C MET A 102 -0.16 -16.84 24.46
N VAL A 103 0.78 -16.31 25.25
CA VAL A 103 2.22 -16.29 24.89
C VAL A 103 2.87 -17.67 24.94
N THR A 104 2.20 -18.67 25.53
CA THR A 104 2.65 -20.06 25.60
C THR A 104 2.07 -20.92 24.49
N GLU A 105 1.23 -20.38 23.61
CA GLU A 105 0.56 -21.12 22.53
C GLU A 105 1.31 -20.94 21.21
N PRO A 106 2.23 -21.85 20.84
CA PRO A 106 3.17 -21.63 19.74
C PRO A 106 2.48 -21.49 18.38
N VAL A 107 1.40 -22.24 18.14
CA VAL A 107 0.63 -22.17 16.88
C VAL A 107 -0.06 -20.81 16.76
N LEU A 108 -0.63 -20.31 17.86
CA LEU A 108 -1.28 -19.00 17.89
C LEU A 108 -0.26 -17.88 17.64
N ILE A 109 0.90 -17.94 18.31
CA ILE A 109 1.96 -16.94 18.13
C ILE A 109 2.53 -16.96 16.71
N ASP A 110 2.71 -18.14 16.11
CA ASP A 110 3.11 -18.27 14.71
C ASP A 110 2.09 -17.61 13.75
N GLN A 111 0.79 -17.86 13.96
CA GLN A 111 -0.27 -17.25 13.15
C GLN A 111 -0.35 -15.73 13.32
N ILE A 112 -0.27 -15.22 14.56
CA ILE A 112 -0.26 -13.77 14.83
C ILE A 112 0.96 -13.12 14.14
N THR A 113 2.12 -13.77 14.20
CA THR A 113 3.34 -13.28 13.55
C THR A 113 3.18 -13.19 12.03
N LYS A 114 2.59 -14.22 11.41
CA LYS A 114 2.31 -14.25 9.96
C LYS A 114 1.30 -13.19 9.53
N LEU A 115 0.29 -12.92 10.36
CA LEU A 115 -0.69 -11.85 10.10
C LEU A 115 -0.07 -10.45 10.24
N SER A 116 1.00 -10.30 11.02
CA SER A 116 1.71 -9.04 11.27
C SER A 116 0.78 -7.85 11.61
N PRO A 117 -0.15 -8.00 12.58
CA PRO A 117 -1.12 -6.95 12.87
C PRO A 117 -0.51 -5.92 13.80
N ASN A 118 0.68 -5.35 13.51
CA ASN A 118 1.60 -4.47 14.28
C ASN A 118 1.19 -3.76 15.61
N ILE A 119 -0.09 -3.72 16.01
CA ILE A 119 -0.66 -3.43 17.32
C ILE A 119 -1.44 -4.63 17.89
N ILE A 120 -1.17 -4.97 19.16
CA ILE A 120 -2.11 -5.75 19.99
C ILE A 120 -2.69 -4.83 21.07
N ARG A 121 -4.02 -4.68 21.10
CA ARG A 121 -4.72 -3.88 22.12
C ARG A 121 -5.13 -4.76 23.30
N PHE A 122 -4.63 -4.44 24.50
CA PHE A 122 -4.96 -5.14 25.75
C PHE A 122 -4.79 -4.23 26.98
N PRO A 123 -5.69 -4.28 27.98
CA PRO A 123 -7.05 -4.82 27.90
C PRO A 123 -7.95 -3.92 27.05
N GLY A 124 -8.88 -4.52 26.31
CA GLY A 124 -9.80 -3.79 25.44
C GLY A 124 -11.24 -3.74 25.99
N GLY A 125 -11.98 -2.74 25.53
CA GLY A 125 -13.43 -2.64 25.75
C GLY A 125 -13.83 -2.52 27.23
N ASN A 126 -15.05 -2.93 27.57
CA ASN A 126 -15.56 -2.93 28.94
C ASN A 126 -14.77 -3.89 29.88
N ILE A 127 -13.96 -4.79 29.31
CA ILE A 127 -13.17 -5.75 30.07
C ILE A 127 -11.97 -5.07 30.73
N SER A 128 -11.54 -3.89 30.26
CA SER A 128 -10.55 -3.09 30.99
C SER A 128 -11.05 -2.64 32.37
N SER A 129 -12.36 -2.56 32.58
CA SER A 129 -12.96 -2.16 33.87
C SER A 129 -12.82 -3.21 34.98
N ILE A 130 -12.45 -4.44 34.62
CA ILE A 130 -12.25 -5.55 35.57
C ILE A 130 -10.79 -6.02 35.64
N PHE A 131 -9.88 -5.36 34.91
CA PHE A 131 -8.46 -5.67 34.90
C PHE A 131 -7.70 -4.66 35.77
N PHE A 132 -7.23 -5.10 36.93
CA PHE A 132 -6.53 -4.25 37.89
C PHE A 132 -5.05 -4.62 37.97
N TRP A 133 -4.19 -3.62 37.78
CA TRP A 133 -2.75 -3.76 38.00
C TRP A 133 -2.47 -3.94 39.49
N ASN A 134 -1.78 -5.01 39.86
CA ASN A 134 -1.47 -5.35 41.25
C ASN A 134 0.04 -5.37 41.50
N ALA A 135 0.69 -4.21 41.36
CA ALA A 135 2.07 -4.03 41.81
C ALA A 135 2.13 -3.23 43.12
N ALA A 136 3.29 -3.27 43.76
CA ALA A 136 3.58 -2.38 44.87
C ALA A 136 3.45 -0.90 44.44
N VAL A 137 3.09 -0.06 45.41
CA VAL A 137 2.97 1.38 45.21
C VAL A 137 4.28 1.94 44.66
N ASN A 138 4.19 2.83 43.66
CA ASN A 138 5.34 3.46 43.00
C ASN A 138 6.33 2.50 42.33
N GLN A 139 5.89 1.30 41.94
CA GLN A 139 6.67 0.33 41.17
C GLN A 139 6.01 0.05 39.81
N PRO A 140 5.97 1.03 38.88
CA PRO A 140 5.49 0.77 37.54
C PRO A 140 6.42 -0.19 36.78
N PRO A 141 5.94 -0.87 35.72
CA PRO A 141 6.82 -1.58 34.80
C PRO A 141 7.94 -0.66 34.29
N ALA A 142 9.16 -1.18 34.13
CA ALA A 142 10.31 -0.41 33.66
C ALA A 142 10.10 0.27 32.28
N THR A 143 9.16 -0.25 31.49
CA THR A 143 8.80 0.27 30.16
C THR A 143 7.63 1.25 30.18
N ALA A 144 6.99 1.45 31.34
CA ALA A 144 5.93 2.44 31.45
C ALA A 144 6.54 3.86 31.42
N PRO A 145 5.97 4.78 30.63
CA PRO A 145 6.45 6.15 30.60
C PRO A 145 6.22 6.82 31.97
N ALA A 146 7.18 7.64 32.40
CA ALA A 146 7.11 8.34 33.69
C ALA A 146 5.94 9.35 33.77
N LYS A 147 5.39 9.78 32.61
CA LYS A 147 4.22 10.65 32.49
C LYS A 147 3.30 10.13 31.39
N LEU A 148 2.00 10.11 31.65
CA LEU A 148 0.97 9.64 30.70
C LEU A 148 0.44 10.74 29.77
N LEU A 149 0.69 12.02 30.11
CA LEU A 149 0.29 13.18 29.31
C LEU A 149 1.52 14.06 29.07
N TYR A 150 1.69 14.51 27.83
CA TYR A 150 2.53 15.67 27.53
C TYR A 150 1.77 16.92 28.02
N GLU A 151 2.35 17.66 28.96
CA GLU A 151 1.90 19.05 29.19
C GLU A 151 2.38 19.87 27.99
N GLY A 152 1.44 20.56 27.35
CA GLY A 152 1.72 21.46 26.22
C GLY A 152 2.54 22.67 26.63
#